data_AF-A0A9D2TJR3-F1
#
_entry.id   AF-A0A9D2TJR3-F1
#
_cell.length_a   1.000
_cell.length_b   1.000
_cell.length_c   1.000
_cell.angle_alpha   90.00
_cell.angle_beta   90.00
_cell.angle_gamma   90.00
#
_symmetry.space_group_name_H-M   'P 1'
#
loop_
_entity.id
_entity.type
_entity.pdbx_description
1 polymer ?
#
loop_
_entity_poly.entity_id
_entity_poly.type
_entity_poly.pdbx_seq_one_letter_code
_entity_poly.pdbx_strand_id
1 'polypeptide(L)'
;MKRYKAMTMLCLLFGLLLCACGAPAEPAASESEPAASQSEAAEEISLTPVTPFGVSGSKASAKEGFYRFSTNPQAGGNIIYTDYSTKTTVYLCNRPECRHNDETCPSWFDLLGGDLFLDAKGEHLFCAGWVNSEQEQTQVIWKMDANGENREKLYTCAPNESLVDIIVSDGTSLYFVTGVAGKEIGKINKTLKQIDIQTGKTEDLMSYQEMEWLVGAFENELLILSSDGKSYRYDAYSPETKTARTLFVYDINAISQPSGDSIYLLEPITDGTAEVLKYNMKTGEKVSLCKEVPYFGSDTTIIENIVDGRIVIHASDTRENDPEKIKHYHYAVDCKTGEMTDLPLTYTMGEMTDFVPIIAGADEFFVVISGTETVKSIMTGTDGTPYEAEGTIFIYSLISKSDYWNGQPNYIEIDNSAIKQS
;
A
#
# COMPACT_ATOMS: atom_id res chain seq x y z
N MET A 1 -25.67 -23.45 -57.18
CA MET A 1 -24.72 -24.15 -58.06
C MET A 1 -23.82 -25.03 -57.20
N LYS A 2 -23.50 -26.21 -57.77
CA LYS A 2 -22.81 -27.41 -57.27
C LYS A 2 -21.87 -27.30 -56.04
N ARG A 3 -22.13 -28.23 -55.10
CA ARG A 3 -21.22 -28.90 -54.14
C ARG A 3 -20.07 -29.62 -54.86
N TYR A 4 -18.93 -29.87 -54.19
CA TYR A 4 -18.14 -31.14 -54.14
C TYR A 4 -17.03 -30.99 -53.05
N LYS A 5 -17.02 -31.79 -51.96
CA LYS A 5 -16.36 -33.11 -51.71
C LYS A 5 -14.82 -33.03 -51.73
N ALA A 6 -14.07 -33.24 -50.63
CA ALA A 6 -13.83 -34.44 -49.79
C ALA A 6 -12.57 -35.24 -50.21
N MET A 7 -11.75 -35.60 -49.19
CA MET A 7 -10.82 -36.77 -49.11
C MET A 7 -9.58 -36.74 -50.05
N THR A 8 -8.35 -37.17 -49.73
CA THR A 8 -7.90 -38.47 -49.18
C THR A 8 -6.35 -38.51 -48.97
N MET A 9 -5.90 -39.32 -48.00
CA MET A 9 -4.74 -40.26 -47.99
C MET A 9 -3.25 -39.85 -48.18
N LEU A 10 -2.48 -40.02 -47.09
CA LEU A 10 -1.42 -41.02 -46.80
C LEU A 10 -0.53 -41.62 -47.92
N CYS A 11 0.80 -41.58 -47.73
CA CYS A 11 1.84 -42.55 -48.18
C CYS A 11 3.14 -42.36 -47.35
N LEU A 12 3.49 -43.25 -46.40
CA LEU A 12 4.51 -44.33 -46.43
C LEU A 12 5.94 -43.89 -46.85
N LEU A 13 6.97 -43.89 -45.97
CA LEU A 13 7.82 -44.99 -45.40
C LEU A 13 9.04 -45.37 -46.26
N PHE A 14 10.25 -45.17 -45.73
CA PHE A 14 11.54 -45.89 -45.97
C PHE A 14 12.55 -45.26 -44.99
N GLY A 15 13.27 -45.91 -44.07
CA GLY A 15 13.72 -47.29 -43.95
C GLY A 15 15.24 -47.32 -44.18
N LEU A 16 16.05 -47.45 -43.12
CA LEU A 16 17.24 -48.34 -43.02
C LEU A 16 18.09 -48.05 -41.77
N LEU A 17 18.09 -49.05 -40.88
CA LEU A 17 19.13 -49.34 -39.89
C LEU A 17 20.38 -49.90 -40.59
N LEU A 18 21.57 -49.76 -39.99
CA LEU A 18 22.53 -50.86 -39.79
C LEU A 18 23.65 -50.45 -38.80
N CYS A 19 23.92 -51.34 -37.85
CA CYS A 19 24.94 -51.28 -36.81
C CYS A 19 26.35 -51.63 -37.33
N ALA A 20 27.39 -51.11 -36.68
CA ALA A 20 28.69 -51.78 -36.55
C ALA A 20 29.41 -51.35 -35.25
N CYS A 21 29.82 -52.34 -34.44
CA CYS A 21 30.64 -52.18 -33.24
C CYS A 21 32.14 -52.31 -33.57
N GLY A 22 33.00 -51.61 -32.81
CA GLY A 22 34.44 -51.87 -32.72
C GLY A 22 35.23 -50.75 -32.04
N ALA A 23 35.76 -50.99 -30.84
CA ALA A 23 36.62 -50.09 -30.03
C ALA A 23 38.14 -50.38 -30.24
N PRO A 24 39.11 -49.74 -29.55
CA PRO A 24 39.29 -48.35 -29.08
C PRO A 24 40.68 -47.73 -29.45
N ALA A 25 40.87 -46.40 -29.34
CA ALA A 25 42.14 -45.76 -28.95
C ALA A 25 41.96 -44.23 -28.69
N GLU A 26 42.33 -43.78 -27.49
CA GLU A 26 42.65 -42.38 -27.13
C GLU A 26 44.10 -42.03 -27.56
N PRO A 27 44.59 -40.78 -27.47
CA PRO A 27 43.91 -39.48 -27.28
C PRO A 27 44.41 -38.37 -28.24
N ALA A 28 43.64 -37.29 -28.42
CA ALA A 28 44.20 -35.97 -28.74
C ALA A 28 43.28 -34.87 -28.19
N ALA A 29 43.90 -33.92 -27.48
CA ALA A 29 43.28 -32.88 -26.67
C ALA A 29 42.24 -32.03 -27.43
N SER A 30 41.07 -31.82 -26.83
CA SER A 30 40.14 -30.75 -27.21
C SER A 30 40.19 -29.64 -26.18
N GLU A 31 40.48 -28.44 -26.64
CA GLU A 31 40.28 -27.19 -25.91
C GLU A 31 38.84 -27.10 -25.42
N SER A 32 38.67 -26.81 -24.13
CA SER A 32 37.36 -26.54 -23.52
C SER A 32 36.89 -25.15 -23.92
N GLU A 33 35.76 -25.07 -24.64
CA GLU A 33 34.95 -23.85 -24.69
C GLU A 33 34.46 -23.49 -23.28
N PRO A 34 34.44 -22.21 -22.89
CA PRO A 34 33.88 -21.82 -21.61
C PRO A 34 32.36 -22.00 -21.63
N ALA A 35 31.83 -22.61 -20.59
CA ALA A 35 30.41 -22.68 -20.33
C ALA A 35 29.80 -21.27 -20.29
N ALA A 36 28.83 -21.02 -21.17
CA ALA A 36 28.00 -19.83 -21.10
C ALA A 36 27.26 -19.82 -19.75
N SER A 37 27.63 -18.87 -18.90
CA SER A 37 26.86 -18.51 -17.71
C SER A 37 25.48 -18.07 -18.19
N GLN A 38 24.45 -18.88 -17.92
CA GLN A 38 23.07 -18.42 -17.97
C GLN A 38 22.92 -17.40 -16.85
N SER A 39 23.00 -16.12 -17.21
CA SER A 39 22.45 -15.05 -16.39
C SER A 39 20.96 -15.35 -16.23
N GLU A 40 20.52 -15.67 -15.02
CA GLU A 40 19.12 -15.50 -14.67
C GLU A 40 18.76 -14.05 -15.01
N ALA A 41 17.82 -13.88 -15.94
CA ALA A 41 17.27 -12.56 -16.21
C ALA A 41 16.56 -12.14 -14.92
N ALA A 42 17.02 -11.05 -14.30
CA ALA A 42 16.36 -10.47 -13.14
C ALA A 42 14.88 -10.23 -13.49
N GLU A 43 13.98 -10.74 -12.66
CA GLU A 43 12.54 -10.54 -12.82
C GLU A 43 12.27 -9.03 -12.77
N GLU A 44 11.75 -8.47 -13.85
CA GLU A 44 11.46 -7.04 -13.96
C GLU A 44 10.19 -6.75 -13.18
N ILE A 45 10.33 -6.06 -12.04
CA ILE A 45 9.21 -5.72 -11.16
C ILE A 45 8.59 -4.41 -11.65
N SER A 46 7.29 -4.44 -11.89
CA SER A 46 6.52 -3.26 -12.28
C SER A 46 6.39 -2.27 -11.12
N LEU A 47 6.18 -1.00 -11.45
CA LEU A 47 5.92 0.03 -10.45
C LEU A 47 4.70 -0.33 -9.59
N THR A 48 4.88 -0.29 -8.28
CA THR A 48 3.89 -0.70 -7.28
C THR A 48 3.73 0.38 -6.23
N PRO A 49 2.51 0.87 -5.94
CA PRO A 49 2.25 1.71 -4.77
C PRO A 49 2.60 0.96 -3.50
N VAL A 50 3.48 1.53 -2.69
CA VAL A 50 3.95 0.92 -1.44
C VAL A 50 3.42 1.61 -0.17
N THR A 51 2.79 2.78 -0.34
CA THR A 51 1.99 3.43 0.71
C THR A 51 0.55 3.69 0.24
N PRO A 52 -0.43 3.72 1.15
CA PRO A 52 -1.80 4.11 0.82
C PRO A 52 -1.89 5.62 0.53
N PHE A 53 -2.89 6.03 -0.27
CA PHE A 53 -3.18 7.44 -0.52
C PHE A 53 -3.66 8.13 0.77
N GLY A 54 -3.04 9.27 1.11
CA GLY A 54 -3.32 9.99 2.36
C GLY A 54 -2.39 9.59 3.52
N VAL A 55 -1.08 9.51 3.26
CA VAL A 55 0.02 9.16 4.19
C VAL A 55 -0.28 9.54 5.64
N SER A 56 -0.81 8.56 6.34
CA SER A 56 -0.84 8.41 7.78
C SER A 56 -1.00 6.91 7.99
N GLY A 57 0.14 6.23 7.97
CA GLY A 57 0.20 4.79 7.83
C GLY A 57 1.40 4.27 8.59
N SER A 58 1.28 4.23 9.92
CA SER A 58 2.25 3.60 10.81
C SER A 58 2.29 2.08 10.66
N LYS A 59 2.17 1.51 9.45
CA LYS A 59 2.00 0.07 9.21
C LYS A 59 2.51 -0.34 7.84
N ALA A 60 3.15 -1.50 7.76
CA ALA A 60 3.53 -2.14 6.50
C ALA A 60 3.09 -3.61 6.51
N SER A 61 2.41 -4.05 5.45
CA SER A 61 1.99 -5.45 5.30
C SER A 61 3.13 -6.26 4.66
N ALA A 62 3.42 -7.43 5.21
CA ALA A 62 4.33 -8.42 4.60
C ALA A 62 3.59 -9.75 4.42
N LYS A 63 4.24 -10.71 3.75
CA LYS A 63 3.66 -12.04 3.52
C LYS A 63 3.47 -12.84 4.82
N GLU A 64 4.43 -12.74 5.72
CA GLU A 64 4.50 -13.58 6.94
C GLU A 64 4.07 -12.84 8.22
N GLY A 65 3.80 -11.54 8.10
CA GLY A 65 3.42 -10.69 9.22
C GLY A 65 3.12 -9.26 8.79
N PHE A 66 2.95 -8.38 9.77
CA PHE A 66 2.87 -6.94 9.50
C PHE A 66 3.65 -6.14 10.52
N TYR A 67 4.20 -5.03 10.05
CA TYR A 67 4.90 -4.05 10.86
C TYR A 67 3.92 -2.95 11.27
N ARG A 68 4.13 -2.38 12.45
CA ARG A 68 3.51 -1.12 12.86
C ARG A 68 4.48 -0.24 13.64
N PHE A 69 4.36 1.07 13.50
CA PHE A 69 5.04 2.03 14.34
C PHE A 69 4.18 2.33 15.56
N SER A 70 4.77 2.25 16.73
CA SER A 70 4.15 2.57 18.02
C SER A 70 4.89 3.73 18.64
N THR A 71 4.24 4.90 18.69
CA THR A 71 4.78 6.07 19.36
C THR A 71 4.85 5.86 20.87
N ASN A 72 5.90 6.39 21.49
CA ASN A 72 6.03 6.40 22.94
C ASN A 72 5.48 7.74 23.47
N PRO A 73 4.65 7.75 24.53
CA PRO A 73 4.12 8.98 25.12
C PRO A 73 5.18 9.98 25.59
N GLN A 74 6.40 9.53 25.92
CA GLN A 74 7.46 10.40 26.43
C GLN A 74 8.35 11.01 25.34
N ALA A 75 8.74 10.23 24.33
CA ALA A 75 9.45 10.67 23.12
C ALA A 75 9.78 9.47 22.21
N GLY A 76 9.83 9.71 20.90
CA GLY A 76 10.18 8.70 19.91
C GLY A 76 9.13 7.60 19.75
N GLY A 77 9.56 6.45 19.23
CA GLY A 77 8.69 5.29 19.06
C GLY A 77 9.44 4.04 18.60
N ASN A 78 8.71 2.95 18.46
CA ASN A 78 9.26 1.66 18.08
C ASN A 78 8.52 1.04 16.91
N ILE A 79 9.26 0.36 16.03
CA ILE A 79 8.68 -0.60 15.09
C ILE A 79 8.37 -1.90 15.83
N ILE A 80 7.15 -2.37 15.65
CA ILE A 80 6.60 -3.58 16.22
C ILE A 80 6.23 -4.51 15.06
N TYR A 81 6.57 -5.79 15.16
CA TYR A 81 6.23 -6.81 14.17
C TYR A 81 5.26 -7.82 14.77
N THR A 82 4.22 -8.18 14.00
CA THR A 82 3.31 -9.27 14.33
C THR A 82 3.51 -10.42 13.35
N ASP A 83 3.80 -11.60 13.88
CA ASP A 83 3.95 -12.82 13.09
C ASP A 83 2.61 -13.55 12.94
N TYR A 84 2.23 -13.90 11.71
CA TYR A 84 0.94 -14.56 11.44
C TYR A 84 0.90 -16.02 11.88
N SER A 85 2.05 -16.71 11.84
CA SER A 85 2.13 -18.13 12.17
C SER A 85 1.99 -18.35 13.68
N THR A 86 2.74 -17.59 14.48
CA THR A 86 2.75 -17.68 15.94
C THR A 86 1.67 -16.83 16.59
N LYS A 87 1.10 -15.86 15.84
CA LYS A 87 0.07 -14.91 16.31
C LYS A 87 0.60 -14.08 17.48
N THR A 88 1.86 -13.71 17.42
CA THR A 88 2.54 -12.97 18.50
C THR A 88 3.14 -11.69 17.97
N THR A 89 3.17 -10.69 18.81
CA THR A 89 3.75 -9.38 18.53
C THR A 89 5.07 -9.20 19.29
N VAL A 90 6.09 -8.64 18.65
CA VAL A 90 7.39 -8.33 19.26
C VAL A 90 7.88 -6.94 18.84
N TYR A 91 8.72 -6.30 19.65
CA TYR A 91 9.58 -5.22 19.14
C TYR A 91 10.45 -5.76 18.01
N LEU A 92 10.68 -4.97 16.95
CA LEU A 92 11.56 -5.35 15.84
C LEU A 92 13.04 -5.29 16.27
N CYS A 93 13.41 -6.19 17.19
CA CYS A 93 14.71 -6.27 17.85
C CYS A 93 14.88 -7.68 18.40
N ASN A 94 15.98 -8.35 18.05
CA ASN A 94 16.25 -9.72 18.45
C ASN A 94 17.01 -9.86 19.79
N ARG A 95 17.34 -8.75 20.45
CA ARG A 95 18.14 -8.70 21.69
C ARG A 95 17.24 -8.79 22.93
N PRO A 96 17.28 -9.88 23.71
CA PRO A 96 16.41 -10.06 24.88
C PRO A 96 16.64 -9.06 26.02
N GLU A 97 17.85 -8.51 26.13
CA GLU A 97 18.25 -7.54 27.15
C GLU A 97 17.92 -6.09 26.80
N CYS A 98 17.38 -5.85 25.60
CA CYS A 98 17.14 -4.50 25.12
C CYS A 98 15.98 -3.83 25.87
N ARG A 99 16.16 -2.55 26.19
CA ARG A 99 15.12 -1.72 26.83
C ARG A 99 14.21 -1.01 25.84
N HIS A 100 14.50 -1.12 24.55
CA HIS A 100 13.71 -0.57 23.44
C HIS A 100 13.44 0.94 23.54
N ASN A 101 14.37 1.72 24.11
CA ASN A 101 14.13 3.12 24.46
C ASN A 101 15.24 4.08 24.01
N ASP A 102 16.16 3.64 23.15
CA ASP A 102 17.25 4.46 22.62
C ASP A 102 17.77 3.95 21.26
N GLU A 103 18.63 4.74 20.63
CA GLU A 103 19.25 4.48 19.32
C GLU A 103 20.05 3.17 19.24
N THR A 104 20.39 2.55 20.37
CA THR A 104 21.05 1.25 20.32
C THR A 104 20.09 0.16 19.84
N CYS A 105 18.78 0.37 19.91
CA CYS A 105 17.74 -0.57 19.53
C CYS A 105 17.34 -0.43 18.05
N PRO A 106 17.37 -1.51 17.25
CA PRO A 106 16.95 -1.46 15.85
C PRO A 106 15.47 -1.08 15.68
N SER A 107 14.63 -1.42 16.67
CA SER A 107 13.22 -1.02 16.64
C SER A 107 12.99 0.46 16.93
N TRP A 108 13.88 1.14 17.66
CA TRP A 108 13.62 2.46 18.23
C TRP A 108 14.00 3.59 17.26
N PHE A 109 13.17 4.62 17.21
CA PHE A 109 13.33 5.81 16.37
C PHE A 109 13.01 7.08 17.17
N ASP A 110 13.86 8.09 17.06
CA ASP A 110 13.57 9.44 17.56
C ASP A 110 12.73 10.25 16.55
N LEU A 111 11.52 9.74 16.27
CA LEU A 111 10.56 10.38 15.36
C LEU A 111 9.28 10.74 16.11
N LEU A 112 8.63 11.84 15.70
CA LEU A 112 7.31 12.23 16.21
C LEU A 112 6.20 11.24 15.80
N GLY A 113 6.46 10.47 14.75
CA GLY A 113 5.62 9.42 14.19
C GLY A 113 6.38 8.77 13.03
N GLY A 114 6.01 7.53 12.69
CA GLY A 114 6.66 6.79 11.62
C GLY A 114 5.63 6.18 10.69
N ASP A 115 5.76 6.44 9.40
CA ASP A 115 5.05 5.76 8.31
C ASP A 115 5.92 4.62 7.80
N LEU A 116 5.37 3.40 7.81
CA LEU A 116 6.10 2.21 7.44
C LEU A 116 5.67 1.72 6.06
N PHE A 117 6.61 1.24 5.27
CA PHE A 117 6.34 0.57 4.00
C PHE A 117 7.48 -0.35 3.61
N LEU A 118 7.20 -1.33 2.75
CA LEU A 118 8.22 -2.17 2.10
C LEU A 118 8.46 -1.68 0.68
N ASP A 119 9.62 -1.96 0.09
CA ASP A 119 9.76 -1.83 -1.37
C ASP A 119 8.90 -2.86 -2.12
N ALA A 120 8.81 -2.74 -3.45
CA ALA A 120 8.03 -3.66 -4.27
C ALA A 120 8.51 -5.12 -4.21
N LYS A 121 9.76 -5.36 -3.77
CA LYS A 121 10.33 -6.71 -3.57
C LYS A 121 10.01 -7.29 -2.20
N GLY A 122 9.63 -6.46 -1.23
CA GLY A 122 9.53 -6.86 0.16
C GLY A 122 10.88 -7.12 0.84
N GLU A 123 11.99 -6.64 0.25
CA GLU A 123 13.35 -6.88 0.72
C GLU A 123 13.77 -5.86 1.79
N HIS A 124 13.39 -4.60 1.60
CA HIS A 124 13.74 -3.50 2.50
C HIS A 124 12.51 -2.93 3.19
N LEU A 125 12.65 -2.66 4.49
CA LEU A 125 11.67 -1.93 5.28
C LEU A 125 12.09 -0.46 5.36
N PHE A 126 11.11 0.42 5.25
CA PHE A 126 11.31 1.87 5.35
C PHE A 126 10.49 2.44 6.50
N CYS A 127 11.02 3.49 7.11
CA CYS A 127 10.32 4.31 8.07
C CYS A 127 10.50 5.79 7.71
N ALA A 128 9.43 6.43 7.29
CA ALA A 128 9.42 7.86 7.01
C ALA A 128 8.80 8.62 8.18
N GLY A 129 9.36 9.77 8.57
CA GLY A 129 8.82 10.52 9.70
C GLY A 129 9.57 11.79 10.02
N TRP A 130 8.96 12.63 10.86
CA TRP A 130 9.56 13.87 11.33
C TRP A 130 10.54 13.60 12.46
N VAL A 131 11.76 14.11 12.32
CA VAL A 131 12.76 14.05 13.39
C VAL A 131 12.23 14.78 14.62
N ASN A 132 12.32 14.12 15.77
CA ASN A 132 11.92 14.69 17.05
C ASN A 132 13.00 15.63 17.60
N SER A 133 13.22 16.75 16.92
CA SER A 133 14.24 17.74 17.29
C SER A 133 13.73 19.16 17.12
N GLU A 134 13.89 19.99 18.16
CA GLU A 134 13.61 21.44 18.06
C GLU A 134 14.60 22.15 17.13
N GLN A 135 15.79 21.57 16.92
CA GLN A 135 16.84 22.15 16.07
C GLN A 135 16.73 21.70 14.61
N GLU A 136 16.20 20.50 14.37
CA GLU A 136 16.07 19.87 13.06
C GLU A 136 14.61 19.47 12.79
N GLN A 137 13.83 20.42 12.25
CA GLN A 137 12.46 20.17 11.78
C GLN A 137 12.49 19.68 10.33
N THR A 138 12.90 18.42 10.13
CA THR A 138 12.93 17.78 8.80
C THR A 138 12.30 16.40 8.84
N GLN A 139 11.75 16.00 7.70
CA GLN A 139 11.29 14.63 7.48
C GLN A 139 12.42 13.82 6.83
N VAL A 140 12.53 12.56 7.24
CA VAL A 140 13.54 11.62 6.76
C VAL A 140 12.88 10.35 6.27
N ILE A 141 13.52 9.65 5.33
CA ILE A 141 13.22 8.27 4.97
C ILE A 141 14.39 7.42 5.44
N TRP A 142 14.13 6.55 6.42
CA TRP A 142 15.06 5.50 6.83
C TRP A 142 14.81 4.25 6.01
N LYS A 143 15.89 3.54 5.70
CA LYS A 143 15.90 2.21 5.08
C LYS A 143 16.56 1.24 6.05
N MET A 144 16.04 0.03 6.15
CA MET A 144 16.62 -1.06 6.95
C MET A 144 16.27 -2.41 6.33
N ASP A 145 16.94 -3.46 6.80
CA ASP A 145 16.53 -4.83 6.49
C ASP A 145 15.15 -5.12 7.12
N ALA A 146 14.41 -6.09 6.60
CA ALA A 146 13.09 -6.46 7.13
C ALA A 146 13.08 -6.77 8.65
N ASN A 147 14.21 -7.19 9.22
CA ASN A 147 14.36 -7.46 10.65
C ASN A 147 14.74 -6.21 11.50
N GLY A 148 14.85 -5.03 10.89
CA GLY A 148 15.23 -3.76 11.54
C GLY A 148 16.73 -3.47 11.60
N GLU A 149 17.59 -4.40 11.20
CA GLU A 149 19.04 -4.22 11.18
C GLU A 149 19.50 -3.39 9.97
N ASN A 150 20.79 -3.01 9.97
CA ASN A 150 21.43 -2.27 8.87
C ASN A 150 20.70 -0.96 8.48
N ARG A 151 20.14 -0.28 9.49
CA ARG A 151 19.42 0.97 9.33
C ARG A 151 20.32 2.10 8.83
N GLU A 152 19.90 2.79 7.78
CA GLU A 152 20.54 3.97 7.20
C GLU A 152 19.52 5.05 6.81
N LYS A 153 19.94 6.33 6.81
CA LYS A 153 19.11 7.40 6.23
C LYS A 153 19.26 7.34 4.71
N LEU A 154 18.15 7.08 4.02
CA LEU A 154 18.12 7.07 2.57
C LEU A 154 17.87 8.48 2.01
N TYR A 155 16.93 9.22 2.59
CA TYR A 155 16.61 10.59 2.18
C TYR A 155 16.41 11.50 3.40
N THR A 156 16.75 12.77 3.24
CA THR A 156 16.49 13.84 4.21
C THR A 156 15.93 15.03 3.45
N CYS A 157 14.71 15.42 3.78
CA CYS A 157 14.08 16.60 3.19
C CYS A 157 14.90 17.86 3.49
N ALA A 158 14.91 18.79 2.53
CA ALA A 158 15.44 20.12 2.77
C ALA A 158 14.62 20.86 3.85
N PRO A 159 15.16 21.93 4.47
CA PRO A 159 14.37 22.75 5.38
C PRO A 159 13.07 23.26 4.73
N ASN A 160 11.93 23.07 5.39
CA ASN A 160 10.56 23.39 4.90
C ASN A 160 10.07 22.51 3.73
N GLU A 161 10.75 21.41 3.44
CA GLU A 161 10.27 20.37 2.53
C GLU A 161 9.69 19.21 3.34
N SER A 162 8.60 18.61 2.85
CA SER A 162 8.02 17.39 3.43
C SER A 162 7.59 16.43 2.33
N LEU A 163 7.54 15.14 2.65
CA LEU A 163 6.90 14.13 1.81
C LEU A 163 5.41 14.42 1.72
N VAL A 164 4.86 14.24 0.53
CA VAL A 164 3.43 14.33 0.23
C VAL A 164 3.07 13.21 -0.75
N ASP A 165 1.77 12.94 -0.88
CA ASP A 165 1.23 11.90 -1.75
C ASP A 165 1.74 10.48 -1.43
N ILE A 166 1.46 9.49 -2.27
CA ILE A 166 1.96 8.12 -2.05
C ILE A 166 3.45 7.97 -2.40
N ILE A 167 4.01 6.82 -2.05
CA ILE A 167 5.30 6.33 -2.51
C ILE A 167 5.05 5.13 -3.41
N VAL A 168 5.78 5.06 -4.52
CA VAL A 168 5.77 3.95 -5.48
C VAL A 168 7.17 3.35 -5.55
N SER A 169 7.29 2.05 -5.77
CA SER A 169 8.58 1.36 -5.94
C SER A 169 8.57 0.42 -7.15
N ASP A 170 9.70 0.30 -7.83
CA ASP A 170 9.99 -0.77 -8.81
C ASP A 170 10.96 -1.83 -8.21
N GLY A 171 11.21 -1.78 -6.90
CA GLY A 171 12.17 -2.64 -6.20
C GLY A 171 13.64 -2.28 -6.40
N THR A 172 13.95 -1.23 -7.15
CA THR A 172 15.31 -0.66 -7.29
C THR A 172 15.33 0.81 -6.89
N SER A 173 14.25 1.52 -7.15
CA SER A 173 14.02 2.92 -6.81
C SER A 173 12.74 3.10 -6.00
N LEU A 174 12.68 4.21 -5.25
CA LEU A 174 11.43 4.79 -4.77
C LEU A 174 11.11 6.04 -5.59
N TYR A 175 9.83 6.24 -5.85
CA TYR A 175 9.26 7.44 -6.47
C TYR A 175 8.31 8.07 -5.46
N PHE A 176 8.57 9.32 -5.11
CA PHE A 176 7.85 10.03 -4.06
C PHE A 176 7.78 11.51 -4.39
N VAL A 177 6.81 12.20 -3.80
CA VAL A 177 6.64 13.64 -4.01
C VAL A 177 7.10 14.36 -2.76
N THR A 178 7.88 15.42 -2.95
CA THR A 178 8.13 16.40 -1.89
C THR A 178 7.38 17.68 -2.15
N GLY A 179 6.93 18.32 -1.09
CA GLY A 179 6.23 19.59 -1.11
C GLY A 179 6.97 20.64 -0.30
N VAL A 180 7.06 21.85 -0.86
CA VAL A 180 7.60 23.03 -0.17
C VAL A 180 6.50 24.07 -0.05
N ALA A 181 6.26 24.57 1.17
CA ALA A 181 5.29 25.62 1.42
C ALA A 181 5.57 26.85 0.54
N GLY A 182 4.57 27.28 -0.23
CA GLY A 182 4.63 28.45 -1.08
C GLY A 182 4.60 29.76 -0.27
N LYS A 183 4.86 30.88 -0.94
CA LYS A 183 4.80 32.22 -0.32
C LYS A 183 3.37 32.63 0.06
N GLU A 184 2.39 32.06 -0.62
CA GLU A 184 0.97 32.26 -0.32
C GLU A 184 0.48 31.13 0.59
N ILE A 185 -0.26 31.48 1.63
CA ILE A 185 -0.82 30.51 2.58
C ILE A 185 -1.67 29.50 1.83
N GLY A 186 -1.43 28.21 2.08
CA GLY A 186 -2.16 27.10 1.46
C GLY A 186 -1.60 26.62 0.13
N LYS A 187 -0.64 27.33 -0.48
CA LYS A 187 0.04 26.84 -1.69
C LYS A 187 1.23 25.97 -1.35
N ILE A 188 1.42 24.91 -2.12
CA ILE A 188 2.56 24.00 -2.01
C ILE A 188 3.17 23.76 -3.39
N ASN A 189 4.48 23.94 -3.50
CA ASN A 189 5.24 23.58 -4.69
C ASN A 189 5.67 22.12 -4.56
N LYS A 190 5.23 21.27 -5.48
CA LYS A 190 5.44 19.83 -5.41
C LYS A 190 6.45 19.37 -6.46
N THR A 191 7.30 18.42 -6.11
CA THR A 191 8.30 17.83 -7.01
C THR A 191 8.30 16.32 -6.85
N LEU A 192 8.07 15.62 -7.96
CA LEU A 192 8.24 14.18 -8.05
C LEU A 192 9.73 13.87 -8.18
N LYS A 193 10.20 13.00 -7.28
CA LYS A 193 11.58 12.55 -7.19
C LYS A 193 11.67 11.05 -7.39
N GLN A 194 12.79 10.61 -7.93
CA GLN A 194 13.22 9.22 -7.91
C GLN A 194 14.47 9.13 -7.04
N ILE A 195 14.56 8.10 -6.20
CA ILE A 195 15.76 7.78 -5.44
C ILE A 195 16.12 6.32 -5.64
N ASP A 196 17.38 6.04 -5.98
CA ASP A 196 17.92 4.69 -6.04
C ASP A 196 18.09 4.13 -4.61
N ILE A 197 17.49 2.98 -4.34
CA ILE A 197 17.41 2.38 -2.99
C ILE A 197 18.80 1.96 -2.48
N GLN A 198 19.73 1.61 -3.38
CA GLN A 198 21.06 1.13 -3.00
C GLN A 198 22.05 2.25 -2.77
N THR A 199 22.03 3.28 -3.61
CA THR A 199 23.04 4.34 -3.65
C THR A 199 22.57 5.64 -3.02
N GLY A 200 21.26 5.82 -2.80
CA GLY A 200 20.66 7.07 -2.34
C GLY A 200 20.72 8.20 -3.37
N LYS A 201 21.16 7.91 -4.62
CA LYS A 201 21.21 8.91 -5.68
C LYS A 201 19.79 9.35 -6.02
N THR A 202 19.52 10.64 -5.83
CA THR A 202 18.20 11.25 -6.06
C THR A 202 18.19 12.08 -7.34
N GLU A 203 17.12 12.00 -8.11
CA GLU A 203 16.86 12.80 -9.30
C GLU A 203 15.45 13.41 -9.23
N ASP A 204 15.34 14.69 -9.60
CA ASP A 204 14.05 15.36 -9.78
C ASP A 204 13.51 15.04 -11.18
N LEU A 205 12.30 14.50 -11.24
CA LEU A 205 11.68 14.07 -12.50
C LEU A 205 10.74 15.12 -13.08
N MET A 206 9.89 15.72 -12.25
CA MET A 206 8.84 16.65 -12.67
C MET A 206 8.41 17.55 -11.51
N SER A 207 8.04 18.80 -11.82
CA SER A 207 7.31 19.68 -10.90
C SER A 207 5.82 19.62 -11.17
N TYR A 208 5.02 19.53 -10.11
CA TYR A 208 3.57 19.42 -10.19
C TYR A 208 2.92 20.80 -10.20
N GLN A 209 1.73 20.87 -10.80
CA GLN A 209 0.78 21.95 -10.57
C GLN A 209 0.12 21.80 -9.20
N GLU A 210 -0.55 22.86 -8.74
CA GLU A 210 -1.16 22.94 -7.40
C GLU A 210 -2.10 21.74 -7.11
N MET A 211 -2.95 21.40 -8.08
CA MET A 211 -3.99 20.37 -7.98
C MET A 211 -3.61 19.06 -8.70
N GLU A 212 -2.37 18.59 -8.52
CA GLU A 212 -1.88 17.30 -9.03
C GLU A 212 -1.38 16.41 -7.90
N TRP A 213 -1.61 15.10 -7.95
CA TRP A 213 -1.19 14.16 -6.91
C TRP A 213 -0.67 12.85 -7.50
N LEU A 214 0.37 12.29 -6.92
CA LEU A 214 0.75 10.91 -7.17
C LEU A 214 -0.26 10.00 -6.47
N VAL A 215 -0.95 9.14 -7.22
CA VAL A 215 -2.09 8.35 -6.70
C VAL A 215 -1.97 6.85 -6.94
N GLY A 216 -1.01 6.43 -7.76
CA GLY A 216 -0.80 5.01 -8.01
C GLY A 216 0.30 4.75 -9.02
N ALA A 217 0.31 3.53 -9.51
CA ALA A 217 1.11 3.11 -10.64
C ALA A 217 0.35 2.07 -11.46
N PHE A 218 0.74 1.97 -12.72
CA PHE A 218 0.17 1.05 -13.69
C PHE A 218 1.26 0.62 -14.66
N GLU A 219 1.56 -0.68 -14.70
CA GLU A 219 2.70 -1.22 -15.43
C GLU A 219 4.00 -0.48 -15.01
N ASN A 220 4.71 0.14 -15.95
CA ASN A 220 5.95 0.87 -15.67
C ASN A 220 5.72 2.40 -15.65
N GLU A 221 4.51 2.82 -15.30
CA GLU A 221 4.12 4.23 -15.27
C GLU A 221 3.49 4.65 -13.94
N LEU A 222 3.78 5.88 -13.55
CA LEU A 222 3.20 6.54 -12.38
C LEU A 222 1.85 7.15 -12.76
N LEU A 223 0.84 6.98 -11.90
CA LEU A 223 -0.47 7.57 -12.08
C LEU A 223 -0.53 8.91 -11.37
N ILE A 224 -0.77 9.97 -12.14
CA ILE A 224 -0.95 11.33 -11.67
C ILE A 224 -2.42 11.70 -11.79
N LEU A 225 -3.06 12.08 -10.68
CA LEU A 225 -4.41 12.63 -10.67
C LEU A 225 -4.32 14.15 -10.69
N SER A 226 -5.04 14.80 -11.58
CA SER A 226 -5.13 16.26 -11.64
C SER A 226 -6.59 16.72 -11.52
N SER A 227 -6.81 17.91 -10.96
CA SER A 227 -8.13 18.55 -10.92
C SER A 227 -8.10 19.96 -11.48
N ASP A 228 -9.13 20.31 -12.26
CA ASP A 228 -9.39 21.69 -12.72
C ASP A 228 -10.55 22.36 -11.94
N GLY A 229 -11.01 21.72 -10.86
CA GLY A 229 -12.16 22.15 -10.05
C GLY A 229 -13.52 21.79 -10.64
N LYS A 230 -13.58 21.14 -11.81
CA LYS A 230 -14.82 20.62 -12.42
C LYS A 230 -14.74 19.14 -12.76
N SER A 231 -13.54 18.67 -12.98
CA SER A 231 -13.24 17.29 -13.35
C SER A 231 -11.94 16.85 -12.69
N TYR A 232 -11.76 15.55 -12.69
CA TYR A 232 -10.50 14.90 -12.40
C TYR A 232 -9.97 14.23 -13.66
N ARG A 233 -8.65 14.20 -13.82
CA ARG A 233 -7.96 13.54 -14.93
C ARG A 233 -6.80 12.69 -14.42
N TYR A 234 -6.80 11.42 -14.81
CA TYR A 234 -5.67 10.51 -14.66
C TYR A 234 -4.74 10.61 -15.87
N ASP A 235 -3.48 10.91 -15.60
CA ASP A 235 -2.38 10.83 -16.55
C ASP A 235 -1.43 9.69 -16.13
N ALA A 236 -0.95 8.91 -17.09
CA ALA A 236 0.14 7.95 -16.91
C ALA A 236 1.46 8.61 -17.32
N TYR A 237 2.39 8.72 -16.38
CA TYR A 237 3.72 9.29 -16.56
C TYR A 237 4.79 8.20 -16.56
N SER A 238 5.61 8.13 -17.61
CA SER A 238 6.74 7.22 -17.72
C SER A 238 8.01 7.88 -17.17
N PRO A 239 8.61 7.38 -16.08
CA PRO A 239 9.85 7.91 -15.54
C PRO A 239 11.03 7.78 -16.52
N GLU A 240 11.08 6.69 -17.29
CA GLU A 240 12.13 6.41 -18.27
C GLU A 240 12.14 7.44 -19.42
N THR A 241 10.98 7.67 -20.03
CA THR A 241 10.87 8.57 -21.19
C THR A 241 10.61 10.03 -20.79
N LYS A 242 10.23 10.27 -19.53
CA LYS A 242 9.80 11.56 -18.99
C LYS A 242 8.63 12.17 -19.76
N THR A 243 7.72 11.32 -20.22
CA THR A 243 6.51 11.73 -20.94
C THR A 243 5.25 11.27 -20.21
N ALA A 244 4.15 11.99 -20.42
CA ALA A 244 2.85 11.65 -19.88
C ALA A 244 1.80 11.52 -20.99
N ARG A 245 0.79 10.68 -20.77
CA ARG A 245 -0.44 10.65 -21.58
C ARG A 245 -1.66 10.58 -20.68
N THR A 246 -2.76 11.16 -21.15
CA THR A 246 -4.04 11.05 -20.47
C THR A 246 -4.65 9.66 -20.67
N LEU A 247 -5.07 9.06 -19.55
CA LEU A 247 -5.82 7.81 -19.54
C LEU A 247 -7.32 8.10 -19.49
N PHE A 248 -7.75 8.85 -18.48
CA PHE A 248 -9.16 8.92 -18.12
C PHE A 248 -9.54 10.26 -17.49
N VAL A 249 -10.75 10.74 -17.78
CA VAL A 249 -11.31 11.99 -17.25
C VAL A 249 -12.71 11.71 -16.73
N TYR A 250 -13.03 12.22 -15.55
CA TYR A 250 -14.34 12.03 -14.91
C TYR A 250 -14.79 13.28 -14.14
N ASP A 251 -16.09 13.34 -13.83
CA ASP A 251 -16.72 14.48 -13.15
C ASP A 251 -16.28 14.61 -11.69
N ILE A 252 -16.17 15.83 -11.18
CA ILE A 252 -15.74 16.12 -9.79
C ILE A 252 -16.66 15.51 -8.72
N ASN A 253 -17.92 15.23 -9.06
CA ASN A 253 -18.88 14.65 -8.14
C ASN A 253 -18.76 13.13 -8.02
N ALA A 254 -17.84 12.49 -8.74
CA ALA A 254 -17.52 11.08 -8.58
C ALA A 254 -16.25 10.90 -7.74
N ILE A 255 -16.15 9.76 -7.06
CA ILE A 255 -14.92 9.35 -6.37
C ILE A 255 -14.26 8.21 -7.14
N SER A 256 -12.94 8.10 -7.07
CA SER A 256 -12.23 7.03 -7.75
C SER A 256 -10.96 6.61 -7.02
N GLN A 257 -10.53 5.38 -7.30
CA GLN A 257 -9.27 4.83 -6.80
C GLN A 257 -8.68 3.84 -7.82
N PRO A 258 -7.39 3.95 -8.16
CA PRO A 258 -6.73 2.97 -9.01
C PRO A 258 -6.38 1.70 -8.22
N SER A 259 -6.48 0.54 -8.86
CA SER A 259 -5.98 -0.73 -8.33
C SER A 259 -5.69 -1.71 -9.45
N GLY A 260 -4.46 -2.23 -9.48
CA GLY A 260 -3.97 -3.08 -10.55
C GLY A 260 -4.02 -2.39 -11.92
N ASP A 261 -4.70 -3.02 -12.89
CA ASP A 261 -4.82 -2.53 -14.25
C ASP A 261 -6.04 -1.61 -14.48
N SER A 262 -6.74 -1.23 -13.42
CA SER A 262 -8.05 -0.58 -13.50
C SER A 262 -8.19 0.62 -12.58
N ILE A 263 -9.05 1.56 -12.96
CA ILE A 263 -9.58 2.62 -12.09
C ILE A 263 -11.01 2.25 -11.74
N TYR A 264 -11.33 2.24 -10.45
CA TYR A 264 -12.68 2.02 -9.95
C TYR A 264 -13.32 3.35 -9.59
N LEU A 265 -14.58 3.55 -9.96
CA LEU A 265 -15.30 4.80 -9.77
C LEU A 265 -16.66 4.57 -9.14
N LEU A 266 -17.09 5.51 -8.30
CA LEU A 266 -18.49 5.69 -7.93
C LEU A 266 -19.00 6.96 -8.62
N GLU A 267 -19.82 6.78 -9.66
CA GLU A 267 -20.41 7.86 -10.44
C GLU A 267 -21.86 8.09 -9.98
N PRO A 268 -22.22 9.27 -9.44
CA PRO A 268 -23.57 9.52 -8.94
C PRO A 268 -24.61 9.43 -10.07
N ILE A 269 -25.72 8.72 -9.82
CA ILE A 269 -26.83 8.59 -10.77
C ILE A 269 -27.98 9.51 -10.35
N THR A 270 -28.39 9.40 -9.08
CA THR A 270 -29.46 10.18 -8.46
C THR A 270 -29.08 10.55 -7.03
N ASP A 271 -29.87 11.40 -6.38
CA ASP A 271 -29.67 11.73 -4.97
C ASP A 271 -29.79 10.46 -4.10
N GLY A 272 -28.70 10.09 -3.43
CA GLY A 272 -28.60 8.90 -2.58
C GLY A 272 -28.01 7.65 -3.24
N THR A 273 -27.69 7.68 -4.55
CA THR A 273 -27.23 6.49 -5.28
C THR A 273 -26.13 6.77 -6.30
N ALA A 274 -25.16 5.87 -6.42
CA ALA A 274 -24.14 5.86 -7.46
C ALA A 274 -24.08 4.53 -8.23
N GLU A 275 -23.45 4.58 -9.41
CA GLU A 275 -22.99 3.41 -10.16
C GLU A 275 -21.52 3.16 -9.83
N VAL A 276 -21.18 1.91 -9.52
CA VAL A 276 -19.80 1.43 -9.44
C VAL A 276 -19.34 1.00 -10.81
N LEU A 277 -18.28 1.62 -11.29
CA LEU A 277 -17.70 1.39 -12.61
C LEU A 277 -16.26 0.91 -12.48
N LYS A 278 -15.85 0.09 -13.46
CA LYS A 278 -14.46 -0.32 -13.67
C LYS A 278 -13.99 0.18 -15.02
N TYR A 279 -12.92 0.96 -15.02
CA TYR A 279 -12.23 1.42 -16.22
C TYR A 279 -10.89 0.68 -16.35
N ASN A 280 -10.71 -0.11 -17.41
CA ASN A 280 -9.45 -0.80 -17.68
C ASN A 280 -8.46 0.15 -18.35
N MET A 281 -7.31 0.39 -17.73
CA MET A 281 -6.30 1.35 -18.21
C MET A 281 -5.53 0.87 -19.44
N LYS A 282 -5.51 -0.44 -19.74
CA LYS A 282 -4.89 -1.00 -20.96
C LYS A 282 -5.78 -0.83 -22.17
N THR A 283 -7.07 -1.17 -22.03
CA THR A 283 -8.01 -1.25 -23.17
C THR A 283 -8.86 -0.01 -23.34
N GLY A 284 -9.00 0.81 -22.30
CA GLY A 284 -9.94 1.92 -22.23
C GLY A 284 -11.40 1.49 -22.06
N GLU A 285 -11.64 0.20 -21.78
CA GLU A 285 -12.99 -0.33 -21.59
C GLU A 285 -13.55 0.12 -20.23
N LYS A 286 -14.77 0.68 -20.25
CA LYS A 286 -15.55 1.05 -19.05
C LYS A 286 -16.71 0.06 -18.89
N VAL A 287 -16.78 -0.61 -17.75
CA VAL A 287 -17.80 -1.61 -17.41
C VAL A 287 -18.56 -1.18 -16.15
N SER A 288 -19.88 -1.34 -16.17
CA SER A 288 -20.75 -1.22 -14.99
C SER A 288 -20.67 -2.49 -14.16
N LEU A 289 -20.23 -2.34 -12.90
CA LEU A 289 -20.21 -3.43 -11.92
C LEU A 289 -21.53 -3.47 -11.16
N CYS A 290 -21.93 -2.37 -10.55
CA CYS A 290 -23.12 -2.31 -9.71
C CYS A 290 -23.84 -0.97 -9.90
N LYS A 291 -25.15 -0.99 -10.19
CA LYS A 291 -25.88 0.22 -10.61
C LYS A 291 -26.51 1.02 -9.49
N GLU A 292 -26.64 0.46 -8.31
CA GLU A 292 -27.38 1.12 -7.23
C GLU A 292 -26.67 0.83 -5.91
N VAL A 293 -25.66 1.65 -5.60
CA VAL A 293 -24.99 1.66 -4.30
C VAL A 293 -25.28 2.94 -3.53
N PRO A 294 -25.35 2.91 -2.19
CA PRO A 294 -25.53 4.13 -1.38
C PRO A 294 -24.43 5.16 -1.64
N TYR A 295 -24.83 6.40 -1.96
CA TYR A 295 -23.91 7.51 -2.23
C TYR A 295 -24.54 8.84 -1.85
N PHE A 296 -23.87 9.62 -1.00
CA PHE A 296 -24.43 10.86 -0.43
C PHE A 296 -23.57 12.10 -0.69
N GLY A 297 -22.56 11.98 -1.55
CA GLY A 297 -21.62 13.05 -1.88
C GLY A 297 -20.17 12.58 -1.78
N SER A 298 -19.27 13.24 -2.53
CA SER A 298 -17.84 12.92 -2.53
C SER A 298 -17.12 13.36 -1.26
N ASP A 299 -17.77 14.18 -0.44
CA ASP A 299 -17.36 14.63 0.89
C ASP A 299 -17.80 13.68 2.03
N THR A 300 -18.76 12.79 1.75
CA THR A 300 -19.36 11.87 2.73
C THR A 300 -19.26 10.40 2.32
N THR A 301 -18.61 10.12 1.18
CA THR A 301 -18.38 8.78 0.66
C THR A 301 -16.91 8.59 0.30
N ILE A 302 -16.34 7.48 0.73
CA ILE A 302 -14.93 7.14 0.47
C ILE A 302 -14.82 5.68 0.02
N ILE A 303 -13.91 5.42 -0.93
CA ILE A 303 -13.41 4.08 -1.18
C ILE A 303 -12.29 3.86 -0.16
N GLU A 304 -12.52 3.01 0.84
CA GLU A 304 -11.57 2.78 1.92
C GLU A 304 -10.42 1.89 1.46
N ASN A 305 -10.75 0.85 0.68
CA ASN A 305 -9.78 -0.14 0.23
C ASN A 305 -10.25 -0.87 -1.03
N ILE A 306 -9.30 -1.36 -1.82
CA ILE A 306 -9.56 -2.32 -2.89
C ILE A 306 -8.68 -3.53 -2.63
N VAL A 307 -9.27 -4.58 -2.06
CA VAL A 307 -8.56 -5.73 -1.51
C VAL A 307 -9.33 -7.01 -1.78
N ASP A 308 -8.60 -8.11 -2.03
CA ASP A 308 -9.20 -9.44 -2.25
C ASP A 308 -10.27 -9.47 -3.36
N GLY A 309 -10.06 -8.65 -4.39
CA GLY A 309 -10.97 -8.52 -5.52
C GLY A 309 -12.29 -7.81 -5.21
N ARG A 310 -12.35 -7.02 -4.14
CA ARG A 310 -13.52 -6.25 -3.71
C ARG A 310 -13.17 -4.79 -3.44
N ILE A 311 -14.13 -3.91 -3.68
CA ILE A 311 -14.06 -2.47 -3.40
C ILE A 311 -14.82 -2.24 -2.10
N VAL A 312 -14.13 -1.85 -1.03
CA VAL A 312 -14.73 -1.54 0.29
C VAL A 312 -15.05 -0.05 0.34
N ILE A 313 -16.31 0.27 0.63
CA ILE A 313 -16.86 1.62 0.57
C ILE A 313 -17.56 1.95 1.87
N HIS A 314 -17.28 3.15 2.39
CA HIS A 314 -18.03 3.78 3.47
C HIS A 314 -18.75 5.01 2.94
N ALA A 315 -20.05 5.09 3.19
CA ALA A 315 -20.88 6.24 2.86
C ALA A 315 -21.68 6.69 4.09
N SER A 316 -21.83 7.99 4.27
CA SER A 316 -22.61 8.58 5.37
C SER A 316 -23.71 9.50 4.84
N ASP A 317 -24.96 9.21 5.18
CA ASP A 317 -26.09 10.10 4.87
C ASP A 317 -26.21 11.18 5.95
N THR A 318 -25.76 12.39 5.62
CA THR A 318 -25.77 13.56 6.51
C THR A 318 -26.88 14.56 6.18
N ARG A 319 -27.77 14.25 5.23
CA ARG A 319 -28.76 15.20 4.68
C ARG A 319 -29.77 15.73 5.70
N GLU A 320 -29.99 14.99 6.80
CA GLU A 320 -30.84 15.46 7.90
C GLU A 320 -30.22 16.58 8.74
N ASN A 321 -28.92 16.87 8.59
CA ASN A 321 -28.17 17.88 9.36
C ASN A 321 -28.32 17.73 10.90
N ASP A 322 -28.46 16.48 11.35
CA ASP A 322 -28.59 16.11 12.76
C ASP A 322 -27.62 14.96 13.03
N PRO A 323 -26.57 15.16 13.85
CA PRO A 323 -25.57 14.13 14.14
C PRO A 323 -26.16 12.82 14.65
N GLU A 324 -27.27 12.87 15.40
CA GLU A 324 -27.93 11.69 15.97
C GLU A 324 -28.70 10.87 14.92
N LYS A 325 -28.80 11.37 13.69
CA LYS A 325 -29.55 10.75 12.60
C LYS A 325 -28.69 10.39 11.40
N ILE A 326 -27.38 10.58 11.50
CA ILE A 326 -26.45 10.16 10.45
C ILE A 326 -26.59 8.65 10.28
N LYS A 327 -26.79 8.21 9.03
CA LYS A 327 -26.80 6.79 8.69
C LYS A 327 -25.50 6.44 8.00
N HIS A 328 -24.81 5.43 8.52
CA HIS A 328 -23.59 4.93 7.92
C HIS A 328 -23.86 3.63 7.16
N TYR A 329 -23.26 3.52 5.98
CA TYR A 329 -23.33 2.36 5.11
C TYR A 329 -21.91 1.89 4.85
N HIS A 330 -21.64 0.63 5.14
CA HIS A 330 -20.35 0.01 4.88
C HIS A 330 -20.59 -1.29 4.12
N TYR A 331 -20.05 -1.34 2.91
CA TYR A 331 -20.34 -2.41 1.96
C TYR A 331 -19.15 -2.68 1.04
N ALA A 332 -19.13 -3.86 0.46
CA ALA A 332 -18.16 -4.27 -0.55
C ALA A 332 -18.84 -4.51 -1.89
N VAL A 333 -18.18 -4.18 -2.99
CA VAL A 333 -18.58 -4.58 -4.35
C VAL A 333 -17.52 -5.49 -4.97
N ASP A 334 -17.91 -6.68 -5.41
CA ASP A 334 -17.01 -7.63 -6.07
C ASP A 334 -16.59 -7.14 -7.46
N CYS A 335 -15.28 -7.05 -7.70
CA CYS A 335 -14.70 -6.47 -8.91
C CYS A 335 -14.94 -7.29 -10.19
N LYS A 336 -15.51 -8.50 -10.09
CA LYS A 336 -15.79 -9.40 -11.23
C LYS A 336 -17.29 -9.55 -11.47
N THR A 337 -18.06 -9.76 -10.42
CA THR A 337 -19.48 -10.07 -10.49
C THR A 337 -20.35 -8.84 -10.30
N GLY A 338 -19.84 -7.80 -9.65
CA GLY A 338 -20.61 -6.62 -9.27
C GLY A 338 -21.54 -6.85 -8.09
N GLU A 339 -21.49 -8.02 -7.45
CA GLU A 339 -22.28 -8.32 -6.26
C GLU A 339 -21.90 -7.37 -5.12
N MET A 340 -22.91 -6.75 -4.52
CA MET A 340 -22.77 -5.89 -3.35
C MET A 340 -23.05 -6.71 -2.08
N THR A 341 -22.22 -6.57 -1.07
CA THR A 341 -22.35 -7.24 0.22
C THR A 341 -22.19 -6.24 1.35
N ASP A 342 -23.15 -6.20 2.28
CA ASP A 342 -23.05 -5.38 3.49
C ASP A 342 -21.94 -5.91 4.41
N LEU A 343 -21.22 -5.00 5.06
CA LEU A 343 -20.13 -5.31 5.99
C LEU A 343 -20.50 -4.86 7.41
N PRO A 344 -21.15 -5.73 8.21
CA PRO A 344 -21.76 -5.34 9.48
C PRO A 344 -20.78 -5.34 10.67
N LEU A 345 -19.52 -5.73 10.47
CA LEU A 345 -18.56 -5.83 11.56
C LEU A 345 -18.21 -4.43 12.10
N THR A 346 -18.41 -4.25 13.40
CA THR A 346 -18.10 -3.01 14.09
C THR A 346 -17.30 -3.26 15.36
N TYR A 347 -16.60 -2.23 15.82
CA TYR A 347 -15.93 -2.21 17.11
C TYR A 347 -16.26 -0.90 17.85
N THR A 348 -16.10 -0.91 19.16
CA THR A 348 -16.33 0.28 20.00
C THR A 348 -15.03 1.06 20.17
N MET A 349 -15.10 2.37 19.97
CA MET A 349 -14.03 3.33 20.23
C MET A 349 -14.58 4.46 21.11
N GLY A 350 -14.38 4.34 22.43
CA GLY A 350 -15.00 5.23 23.40
C GLY A 350 -16.53 5.10 23.38
N GLU A 351 -17.25 6.20 23.15
CA GLU A 351 -18.71 6.22 23.01
C GLU A 351 -19.18 5.98 21.56
N MET A 352 -18.25 5.93 20.60
CA MET A 352 -18.57 5.74 19.18
C MET A 352 -18.49 4.26 18.79
N THR A 353 -19.26 3.90 17.77
CA THR A 353 -19.15 2.62 17.07
C THR A 353 -18.59 2.89 15.68
N ASP A 354 -17.58 2.13 15.30
CA ASP A 354 -16.89 2.28 14.02
C ASP A 354 -16.83 0.93 13.29
N PHE A 355 -16.65 0.94 11.97
CA PHE A 355 -16.53 -0.28 11.17
C PHE A 355 -15.16 -0.91 11.34
N VAL A 356 -15.10 -2.23 11.35
CA VAL A 356 -13.85 -2.98 11.50
C VAL A 356 -13.02 -2.82 10.21
N PRO A 357 -11.91 -2.07 10.22
CA PRO A 357 -11.13 -1.80 9.02
C PRO A 357 -10.12 -2.93 8.75
N ILE A 358 -9.84 -3.18 7.47
CA ILE A 358 -8.74 -4.06 7.04
C ILE A 358 -7.43 -3.28 7.12
N ILE A 359 -6.51 -3.78 7.95
CA ILE A 359 -5.21 -3.17 8.19
C ILE A 359 -4.12 -3.75 7.31
N ALA A 360 -4.12 -5.07 7.14
CA ALA A 360 -3.14 -5.81 6.36
C ALA A 360 -3.76 -7.11 5.84
N GLY A 361 -3.24 -7.62 4.74
CA GLY A 361 -3.67 -8.88 4.14
C GLY A 361 -2.61 -9.96 4.34
N ALA A 362 -3.04 -11.10 4.87
CA ALA A 362 -2.32 -12.36 4.80
C ALA A 362 -2.97 -13.26 3.74
N ASP A 363 -2.44 -14.47 3.56
CA ASP A 363 -2.96 -15.44 2.58
C ASP A 363 -4.45 -15.77 2.84
N GLU A 364 -4.75 -16.34 4.01
CA GLU A 364 -6.12 -16.74 4.40
C GLU A 364 -6.80 -15.76 5.38
N PHE A 365 -6.06 -14.79 5.92
CA PHE A 365 -6.52 -13.90 6.97
C PHE A 365 -6.39 -12.42 6.58
N PHE A 366 -7.21 -11.58 7.21
CA PHE A 366 -6.94 -10.15 7.36
C PHE A 366 -6.44 -9.87 8.78
N VAL A 367 -5.60 -8.85 8.91
CA VAL A 367 -5.41 -8.14 10.16
C VAL A 367 -6.44 -7.03 10.21
N VAL A 368 -7.15 -6.90 11.32
CA VAL A 368 -8.18 -5.88 11.54
C VAL A 368 -8.03 -5.19 12.88
N ILE A 369 -8.63 -4.01 13.04
CA ILE A 369 -8.87 -3.42 14.36
C ILE A 369 -10.19 -3.98 14.88
N SER A 370 -10.13 -4.76 15.97
CA SER A 370 -11.31 -5.40 16.57
C SER A 370 -11.77 -4.72 17.86
N GLY A 371 -11.10 -3.64 18.27
CA GLY A 371 -11.40 -2.95 19.52
C GLY A 371 -10.35 -1.92 19.87
N THR A 372 -10.56 -1.26 21.01
CA THR A 372 -9.60 -0.33 21.61
C THR A 372 -9.44 -0.60 23.09
N GLU A 373 -8.28 -0.27 23.64
CA GLU A 373 -8.01 -0.26 25.07
C GLU A 373 -7.55 1.14 25.49
N THR A 374 -8.05 1.65 26.61
CA THR A 374 -7.56 2.89 27.21
C THR A 374 -6.36 2.57 28.08
N VAL A 375 -5.23 3.21 27.79
CA VAL A 375 -4.01 3.11 28.57
C VAL A 375 -3.75 4.44 29.28
N LYS A 376 -3.36 4.35 30.55
CA LYS A 376 -2.91 5.50 31.33
C LYS A 376 -1.39 5.61 31.22
N SER A 377 -0.89 6.79 30.93
CA SER A 377 0.55 7.10 30.90
C SER A 377 0.84 8.33 31.74
N ILE A 378 2.02 8.35 32.37
CA ILE A 378 2.49 9.56 33.05
C ILE A 378 3.28 10.39 32.06
N MET A 379 2.78 11.59 31.78
CA MET A 379 3.42 12.58 30.93
C MET A 379 4.01 13.70 31.77
N THR A 380 4.96 14.45 31.19
CA THR A 380 5.58 15.61 31.84
C THR A 380 5.01 16.87 31.22
N GLY A 381 4.39 17.73 32.04
CA GLY A 381 3.88 19.03 31.63
C GLY A 381 5.01 19.99 31.21
N THR A 382 4.64 21.08 30.55
CA THR A 382 5.61 22.13 30.13
C THR A 382 6.32 22.81 31.30
N ASP A 383 5.76 22.71 32.51
CA ASP A 383 6.36 23.18 33.77
C ASP A 383 7.21 22.10 34.48
N GLY A 384 7.38 20.93 33.87
CA GLY A 384 8.12 19.79 34.42
C GLY A 384 7.32 18.94 35.41
N THR A 385 6.04 19.23 35.65
CA THR A 385 5.22 18.45 36.58
C THR A 385 4.66 17.17 35.92
N PRO A 386 4.71 16.02 36.59
CA PRO A 386 4.09 14.80 36.06
C PRO A 386 2.57 14.90 36.17
N TYR A 387 1.86 14.50 35.11
CA TYR A 387 0.41 14.35 35.11
C TYR A 387 0.02 13.03 34.43
N GLU A 388 -1.12 12.47 34.83
CA GLU A 388 -1.68 11.29 34.19
C GLU A 388 -2.45 11.70 32.93
N ALA A 389 -2.11 11.09 31.81
CA ALA A 389 -2.82 11.19 30.55
C ALA A 389 -3.46 9.85 30.22
N GLU A 390 -4.61 9.88 29.56
CA GLU A 390 -5.24 8.70 28.98
C GLU A 390 -5.04 8.73 27.47
N GLY A 391 -4.55 7.62 26.92
CA GLY A 391 -4.43 7.37 25.50
C GLY A 391 -5.26 6.15 25.10
N THR A 392 -5.62 6.08 23.83
CA THR A 392 -6.32 4.92 23.25
C THR A 392 -5.35 4.14 22.38
N ILE A 393 -5.24 2.84 22.61
CA ILE A 393 -4.52 1.91 21.73
C ILE A 393 -5.50 1.01 20.99
N PHE A 394 -5.18 0.68 19.74
CA PHE A 394 -5.98 -0.26 18.95
C PHE A 394 -5.62 -1.71 19.30
N ILE A 395 -6.66 -2.53 19.42
CA ILE A 395 -6.56 -3.99 19.54
C ILE A 395 -6.59 -4.57 18.12
N TYR A 396 -5.52 -5.25 17.74
CA TYR A 396 -5.41 -5.91 16.46
C TYR A 396 -5.74 -7.39 16.63
N SER A 397 -6.49 -7.94 15.67
CA SER A 397 -6.82 -9.36 15.61
C SER A 397 -6.65 -9.88 14.18
N LEU A 398 -6.50 -11.20 14.05
CA LEU A 398 -6.66 -11.87 12.75
C LEU A 398 -8.13 -12.27 12.58
N ILE A 399 -8.62 -12.27 11.34
CA ILE A 399 -9.94 -12.78 10.97
C ILE A 399 -9.82 -13.49 9.62
N SER A 400 -10.48 -14.65 9.44
CA SER A 400 -10.43 -15.31 8.14
C SER A 400 -11.11 -14.42 7.08
N LYS A 401 -10.62 -14.44 5.85
CA LYS A 401 -11.26 -13.66 4.76
C LYS A 401 -12.73 -14.03 4.61
N SER A 402 -13.06 -15.31 4.74
CA SER A 402 -14.44 -15.81 4.69
C SER A 402 -15.29 -15.23 5.82
N ASP A 403 -14.80 -15.22 7.06
CA ASP A 403 -15.54 -14.66 8.19
C ASP A 403 -15.77 -13.15 8.02
N TYR A 404 -14.74 -12.41 7.61
CA TYR A 404 -14.86 -10.96 7.36
C TYR A 404 -15.94 -10.65 6.32
N TRP A 405 -15.87 -11.29 5.15
CA TRP A 405 -16.82 -11.05 4.06
C TRP A 405 -18.24 -11.52 4.38
N ASN A 406 -18.43 -12.42 5.36
CA ASN A 406 -19.75 -12.87 5.82
C ASN A 406 -20.20 -12.21 7.13
N GLY A 407 -19.50 -11.17 7.60
CA GLY A 407 -19.87 -10.45 8.80
C GLY A 407 -19.79 -11.27 10.09
N GLN A 408 -18.95 -12.31 10.14
CA GLN A 408 -18.80 -13.19 11.29
C GLN A 408 -17.63 -12.72 12.17
N PRO A 409 -17.85 -12.31 13.43
CA PRO A 409 -16.81 -11.76 14.30
C PRO A 409 -15.93 -12.85 14.95
N ASN A 410 -15.49 -13.84 14.16
CA ASN A 410 -14.64 -14.95 14.60
C ASN A 410 -13.17 -14.52 14.66
N TYR A 411 -12.89 -13.52 15.50
CA TYR A 411 -11.54 -12.98 15.67
C TYR A 411 -10.61 -13.98 16.34
N ILE A 412 -9.38 -14.04 15.84
CA ILE A 412 -8.27 -14.79 16.42
C ILE A 412 -7.35 -13.78 17.10
N GLU A 413 -7.16 -13.98 18.40
CA GLU A 413 -6.34 -13.10 19.24
C GLU A 413 -4.87 -13.11 18.81
N ILE A 414 -4.24 -11.93 18.89
CA ILE A 414 -2.80 -11.75 18.75
C ILE A 414 -2.21 -11.55 20.15
N ASP A 415 -1.26 -12.39 20.54
CA ASP A 415 -0.54 -12.27 21.81
C ASP A 415 0.41 -11.07 21.78
N ASN A 416 0.12 -10.09 22.64
CA ASN A 416 0.89 -8.86 22.80
C ASN A 416 1.74 -8.85 24.09
N SER A 417 1.91 -9.99 24.77
CA SER A 417 2.61 -10.09 26.06
C SER A 417 4.04 -9.53 26.03
N ALA A 418 4.74 -9.65 24.89
CA ALA A 418 6.12 -9.18 24.72
C ALA A 418 6.26 -7.64 24.60
N ILE A 419 5.16 -6.91 24.40
CA ILE A 419 5.17 -5.44 24.25
C ILE A 419 4.39 -4.71 25.34
N LYS A 420 3.70 -5.43 26.24
CA LYS A 420 2.94 -4.83 27.38
C LYS A 420 3.82 -4.41 28.56
N GLN A 421 5.15 -4.45 28.42
CA GLN A 421 6.12 -4.06 29.45
C GLN A 421 6.94 -2.86 28.97
N SER A 422 6.39 -1.66 29.08
CA SER A 422 7.17 -0.41 29.08
C SER A 422 6.51 0.63 29.96
#